data_AF-A0A7C6XYS3-F1
#
_entry.id   AF-A0A7C6XYS3-F1
#
_cell.length_a   1.000
_cell.length_b   1.000
_cell.length_c   1.000
_cell.angle_alpha   90.00
_cell.angle_beta   90.00
_cell.angle_gamma   90.00
#
_symmetry.space_group_name_H-M   'P 1'
#
loop_
_entity.id
_entity.type
_entity.pdbx_description
1 polymer ?
#
loop_
_entity_poly.entity_id
_entity_poly.type
_entity_poly.pdbx_seq_one_letter_code
_entity_poly.pdbx_strand_id
1 'polypeptide(L)'
;MKKQIKTLVVMGIVAAVLLGAWGILSLLMPKEEDPEAGKTYLIKENAGDYAVITVEYPEDFLKDHAEGYKYLIGQKPLTDGSGLVYEFNDNGVDDDYAYSQSLMNSTFTTLTALEYVEIVEEDAPNVEKYGLTADKAARITLIPYDSEKTSRKVLLLGSKYELDDYYYVMLEGENTVYTCKSSAVNIFLGGSKSLRDLNLIPSLGENFINLKNIRMERPDGSVISFERLSSEELQEMSEIYSSYRLLEPYAAYGNDTYISDGVLSPLSQVMAVEAVEDRVKDLSGYGLDKP
;
A
#
# COMPACT_ATOMS: atom_id res chain seq x y z
N MET A 1 -44.71 39.68 32.03
CA MET A 1 -45.26 38.64 31.13
C MET A 1 -45.24 38.98 29.63
N LYS A 2 -45.43 40.23 29.17
CA LYS A 2 -45.47 40.56 27.72
C LYS A 2 -44.13 40.43 26.95
N LYS A 3 -42.97 40.48 27.62
CA LYS A 3 -41.65 40.42 26.98
C LYS A 3 -41.21 38.99 26.61
N GLN A 4 -41.44 38.02 27.51
CA GLN A 4 -41.09 36.60 27.29
C GLN A 4 -41.91 35.93 26.19
N ILE A 5 -43.19 36.30 26.04
CA ILE A 5 -44.05 35.78 24.96
C ILE A 5 -43.57 36.29 23.58
N LYS A 6 -43.13 37.55 23.48
CA LYS A 6 -42.55 38.08 22.24
C LYS A 6 -41.24 37.38 21.87
N THR A 7 -40.38 37.08 22.84
CA THR A 7 -39.13 36.34 22.60
C THR A 7 -39.38 34.90 22.13
N LEU A 8 -40.37 34.22 22.71
CA LEU A 8 -40.77 32.86 22.30
C LEU A 8 -41.33 32.82 20.88
N VAL A 9 -42.16 33.80 20.50
CA VAL A 9 -42.71 33.89 19.13
C VAL A 9 -41.60 34.17 18.11
N VAL A 10 -40.65 35.05 18.42
CA VAL A 10 -39.51 35.33 17.54
C VAL A 10 -38.61 34.10 17.38
N MET A 11 -38.32 33.36 18.46
CA MET A 11 -37.55 32.11 18.36
C MET A 11 -38.26 31.03 17.54
N GLY A 12 -39.58 30.90 17.67
CA GLY A 12 -40.37 29.97 16.86
C GLY A 12 -40.33 30.30 15.36
N ILE A 13 -40.40 31.58 15.01
CA ILE A 13 -40.29 32.04 13.61
C ILE A 13 -38.88 31.79 13.07
N VAL A 14 -37.83 32.09 13.86
CA VAL A 14 -36.44 31.84 13.44
C VAL A 14 -36.19 30.35 13.24
N ALA A 15 -36.68 29.48 14.12
CA ALA A 15 -36.56 28.04 13.96
C ALA A 15 -37.29 27.53 12.71
N ALA A 16 -38.49 28.05 12.41
CA ALA A 16 -39.23 27.69 11.21
C ALA A 16 -38.51 28.14 9.93
N VAL A 17 -37.89 29.34 9.94
CA VAL A 17 -37.09 29.84 8.81
C VAL A 17 -35.82 29.02 8.63
N LEU A 18 -35.16 28.61 9.71
CA LEU A 18 -33.95 27.76 9.63
C LEU A 18 -34.28 26.35 9.14
N LEU A 19 -35.38 25.75 9.58
CA LEU A 19 -35.84 24.44 9.08
C LEU A 19 -36.29 24.51 7.62
N GLY A 20 -36.98 25.59 7.22
CA GLY A 20 -37.35 25.83 5.82
C GLY A 20 -36.12 26.05 4.94
N ALA A 21 -35.15 26.83 5.40
CA ALA A 21 -33.88 27.04 4.70
C ALA A 21 -33.09 25.73 4.57
N TRP A 22 -33.02 24.92 5.64
CA TRP A 22 -32.37 23.60 5.61
C TRP A 22 -33.06 22.64 4.64
N GLY A 23 -34.40 22.60 4.61
CA GLY A 23 -35.16 21.78 3.65
C GLY A 23 -34.97 22.21 2.20
N ILE A 24 -34.84 23.51 1.93
CA ILE A 24 -34.55 24.02 0.58
C ILE A 24 -33.09 23.72 0.19
N LEU A 25 -32.14 23.87 1.13
CA LEU A 25 -30.75 23.50 0.93
C LEU A 25 -30.57 22.00 0.67
N SER A 26 -31.29 21.13 1.37
CA SER A 26 -31.20 19.69 1.14
C SER A 26 -31.85 19.23 -0.16
N LEU A 27 -32.81 19.99 -0.71
CA LEU A 27 -33.41 19.77 -2.03
C LEU A 27 -32.56 20.33 -3.20
N LEU A 28 -31.74 21.35 -2.93
CA LEU A 28 -30.86 21.99 -3.92
C LEU A 28 -29.42 21.46 -3.89
N MET A 29 -29.01 20.76 -2.82
CA MET A 29 -27.77 20.00 -2.81
C MET A 29 -27.88 18.87 -3.83
N PRO A 30 -26.88 18.70 -4.72
CA PRO A 30 -26.83 17.51 -5.55
C PRO A 30 -26.90 16.31 -4.62
N LYS A 31 -27.79 15.35 -4.91
CA LYS A 31 -27.74 14.05 -4.24
C LYS A 31 -26.29 13.58 -4.35
N GLU A 32 -25.64 13.27 -3.23
CA GLU A 32 -24.38 12.55 -3.25
C GLU A 32 -24.57 11.36 -4.18
N GLU A 33 -23.87 11.38 -5.32
CA GLU A 33 -23.79 10.21 -6.16
C GLU A 33 -23.20 9.14 -5.27
N ASP A 34 -23.99 8.10 -5.01
CA ASP A 34 -23.49 6.93 -4.31
C ASP A 34 -22.29 6.41 -5.13
N PRO A 35 -21.06 6.46 -4.60
CA PRO A 35 -19.86 6.05 -5.33
C PRO A 35 -19.90 4.57 -5.73
N GLU A 36 -20.86 3.81 -5.20
CA GLU A 36 -21.11 2.41 -5.50
C GLU A 36 -22.20 2.17 -6.56
N ALA A 37 -22.91 3.22 -7.00
CA ALA A 37 -24.00 3.09 -7.96
C ALA A 37 -23.47 2.64 -9.33
N GLY A 38 -23.85 1.44 -9.75
CA GLY A 38 -23.50 0.86 -11.05
C GLY A 38 -22.28 -0.06 -11.06
N LYS A 39 -21.63 -0.28 -9.91
CA LYS A 39 -20.55 -1.27 -9.79
C LYS A 39 -21.08 -2.69 -9.64
N THR A 40 -20.41 -3.63 -10.30
CA THR A 40 -20.69 -5.05 -10.20
C THR A 40 -19.51 -5.78 -9.55
N TYR A 41 -19.80 -6.47 -8.45
CA TYR A 41 -18.79 -7.14 -7.64
C TYR A 41 -18.80 -8.65 -7.88
N LEU A 42 -17.62 -9.22 -8.08
CA LEU A 42 -17.39 -10.66 -8.02
C LEU A 42 -17.20 -11.10 -6.56
N ILE A 43 -16.48 -10.29 -5.79
CA ILE A 43 -16.33 -10.45 -4.34
C ILE A 43 -16.64 -9.11 -3.68
N LYS A 44 -17.53 -9.12 -2.68
CA LYS A 44 -17.84 -7.96 -1.84
C LYS A 44 -17.95 -8.40 -0.39
N GLU A 45 -16.86 -8.20 0.34
CA GLU A 45 -16.66 -8.65 1.72
C GLU A 45 -15.90 -7.57 2.50
N ASN A 46 -15.79 -7.73 3.82
CA ASN A 46 -14.97 -6.85 4.66
C ASN A 46 -13.54 -7.42 4.79
N ALA A 47 -12.52 -6.65 4.39
CA ALA A 47 -11.11 -7.05 4.52
C ALA A 47 -10.71 -7.42 5.96
N GLY A 48 -11.33 -6.81 6.97
CA GLY A 48 -11.08 -7.09 8.38
C GLY A 48 -11.51 -8.48 8.84
N ASP A 49 -12.37 -9.17 8.09
CA ASP A 49 -12.84 -10.52 8.42
C ASP A 49 -11.84 -11.62 8.01
N TYR A 50 -10.82 -11.25 7.23
CA TYR A 50 -9.84 -12.17 6.67
C TYR A 50 -8.45 -12.04 7.31
N ALA A 51 -7.87 -13.19 7.62
CA ALA A 51 -6.58 -13.30 8.28
C ALA A 51 -5.44 -13.49 7.27
N VAL A 52 -5.67 -14.22 6.18
CA VAL A 52 -4.59 -14.60 5.26
C VAL A 52 -5.08 -14.53 3.82
N ILE A 53 -4.24 -13.97 2.95
CA ILE A 53 -4.28 -14.22 1.51
C ILE A 53 -3.18 -15.21 1.16
N THR A 54 -3.52 -16.25 0.41
CA THR A 54 -2.55 -17.14 -0.21
C THR A 54 -2.65 -17.00 -1.72
N VAL A 55 -1.52 -16.84 -2.39
CA VAL A 55 -1.43 -16.82 -3.85
C VAL A 55 -0.57 -17.98 -4.30
N GLU A 56 -1.11 -18.83 -5.15
CA GLU A 56 -0.48 -20.05 -5.65
C GLU A 56 -0.49 -20.00 -7.18
N TYR A 57 0.68 -20.13 -7.79
CA TYR A 57 0.84 -20.16 -9.23
C TYR A 57 1.22 -21.58 -9.66
N PRO A 58 0.61 -22.12 -10.73
CA PRO A 58 1.07 -23.35 -11.33
C PRO A 58 2.46 -23.17 -11.95
N GLU A 59 3.11 -24.29 -12.27
CA GLU A 59 4.36 -24.29 -13.03
C GLU A 59 4.20 -23.47 -14.33
N ASP A 60 5.26 -22.76 -14.72
CA ASP A 60 5.33 -21.91 -15.91
C ASP A 60 4.34 -20.72 -15.99
N PHE A 61 3.47 -20.51 -14.99
CA PHE A 61 2.54 -19.37 -14.98
C PHE A 61 3.28 -18.03 -14.95
N LEU A 62 4.29 -17.94 -14.07
CA LEU A 62 5.24 -16.84 -14.05
C LEU A 62 6.53 -17.33 -14.70
N LYS A 63 6.97 -16.66 -15.77
CA LYS A 63 8.17 -17.05 -16.54
C LYS A 63 9.42 -17.20 -15.68
N ASP A 64 9.49 -16.48 -14.57
CA ASP A 64 10.65 -16.47 -13.67
C ASP A 64 10.58 -17.55 -12.56
N HIS A 65 9.50 -18.34 -12.49
CA HIS A 65 9.27 -19.33 -11.42
C HIS A 65 8.90 -20.72 -11.98
N ALA A 66 9.91 -21.48 -12.38
CA ALA A 66 9.76 -22.77 -13.05
C ALA A 66 9.23 -23.94 -12.17
N GLU A 67 9.22 -23.80 -10.83
CA GLU A 67 8.83 -24.88 -9.90
C GLU A 67 7.44 -24.67 -9.28
N GLY A 68 6.62 -23.80 -9.87
CA GLY A 68 5.44 -23.25 -9.20
C GLY A 68 5.84 -22.28 -8.09
N TYR A 69 4.99 -21.31 -7.81
CA TYR A 69 5.31 -20.25 -6.86
C TYR A 69 4.17 -20.02 -5.89
N LYS A 70 4.51 -19.73 -4.63
CA LYS A 70 3.52 -19.51 -3.59
C LYS A 70 4.01 -18.49 -2.59
N TYR A 71 3.15 -17.53 -2.30
CA TYR A 71 3.34 -16.64 -1.16
C TYR A 71 2.05 -16.48 -0.37
N LEU A 72 2.20 -16.02 0.86
CA LEU A 72 1.08 -15.64 1.70
C LEU A 72 1.31 -14.28 2.35
N ILE A 73 0.21 -13.57 2.55
CA ILE A 73 0.15 -12.33 3.30
C ILE A 73 -0.75 -12.58 4.49
N GLY A 74 -0.18 -12.53 5.69
CA GLY A 74 -0.91 -12.55 6.94
C GLY A 74 -1.26 -11.14 7.38
N GLN A 75 -2.50 -10.92 7.78
CA GLN A 75 -2.97 -9.75 8.50
C GLN A 75 -3.11 -10.13 9.97
N LYS A 76 -2.63 -9.28 10.88
CA LYS A 76 -2.76 -9.48 12.33
C LYS A 76 -3.17 -8.18 13.01
N PRO A 77 -4.12 -8.19 13.96
CA PRO A 77 -4.38 -7.03 14.80
C PRO A 77 -3.18 -6.74 15.69
N LEU A 78 -2.82 -5.46 15.81
CA LEU A 78 -1.83 -5.01 16.80
C LEU A 78 -2.38 -5.21 18.21
N THR A 79 -1.49 -5.56 19.15
CA THR A 79 -1.87 -5.93 20.53
C THR A 79 -2.44 -4.75 21.33
N ASP A 80 -2.09 -3.53 20.93
CA ASP A 80 -2.60 -2.28 21.50
C ASP A 80 -3.92 -1.81 20.86
N GLY A 81 -4.43 -2.54 19.87
CA GLY A 81 -5.65 -2.20 19.14
C GLY A 81 -5.51 -1.00 18.20
N SER A 82 -4.31 -0.50 17.96
CA SER A 82 -4.07 0.70 17.13
C SER A 82 -4.26 0.47 15.63
N GLY A 83 -4.34 -0.78 15.19
CA GLY A 83 -4.54 -1.12 13.79
C GLY A 83 -4.16 -2.55 13.45
N LEU A 84 -3.80 -2.76 12.19
CA LEU A 84 -3.39 -4.03 11.61
C LEU A 84 -1.91 -3.96 11.22
N VAL A 85 -1.21 -5.08 11.34
CA VAL A 85 0.11 -5.31 10.76
C VAL A 85 0.02 -6.44 9.76
N TYR A 86 0.79 -6.32 8.68
CA TYR A 86 0.86 -7.29 7.60
C TYR A 86 2.23 -7.95 7.58
N GLU A 87 2.24 -9.27 7.41
CA GLU A 87 3.45 -10.09 7.30
C GLU A 87 3.42 -10.83 5.98
N PHE A 88 4.53 -10.75 5.24
CA PHE A 88 4.71 -11.54 4.04
C PHE A 88 5.50 -12.81 4.34
N ASN A 89 5.18 -13.90 3.67
CA ASN A 89 5.97 -15.12 3.73
C ASN A 89 6.09 -15.73 2.33
N ASP A 90 7.33 -15.94 1.89
CA ASP A 90 7.65 -16.44 0.57
C ASP A 90 7.90 -17.95 0.64
N ASN A 91 6.89 -18.77 0.35
CA ASN A 91 7.00 -20.22 0.38
C ASN A 91 7.61 -20.81 1.69
N GLY A 92 7.30 -20.21 2.85
CA GLY A 92 7.85 -20.64 4.14
C GLY A 92 9.28 -20.17 4.42
N VAL A 93 9.89 -19.39 3.52
CA VAL A 93 11.23 -18.83 3.66
C VAL A 93 11.13 -17.40 4.17
N ASP A 94 11.87 -17.11 5.25
CA ASP A 94 12.17 -15.74 5.62
C ASP A 94 13.25 -15.22 4.65
N ASP A 95 12.91 -14.19 3.89
CA ASP A 95 13.80 -13.64 2.89
C ASP A 95 14.57 -12.41 3.38
N ASP A 96 14.37 -11.99 4.65
CA ASP A 96 14.97 -10.85 5.34
C ASP A 96 14.69 -9.47 4.68
N TYR A 97 13.76 -9.42 3.73
CA TYR A 97 13.42 -8.17 3.04
C TYR A 97 12.27 -7.44 3.70
N ALA A 98 12.27 -6.11 3.60
CA ALA A 98 11.15 -5.29 4.02
C ALA A 98 10.03 -5.30 2.98
N TYR A 99 8.79 -5.39 3.45
CA TYR A 99 7.59 -5.39 2.63
C TYR A 99 6.67 -4.22 2.98
N SER A 100 6.06 -3.63 1.97
CA SER A 100 5.19 -2.46 2.13
C SER A 100 3.85 -2.84 2.76
N GLN A 101 3.60 -2.30 3.96
CA GLN A 101 2.33 -2.45 4.67
C GLN A 101 1.15 -1.93 3.85
N SER A 102 1.34 -0.84 3.11
CA SER A 102 0.26 -0.27 2.28
C SER A 102 -0.07 -1.16 1.10
N LEU A 103 0.94 -1.71 0.41
CA LEU A 103 0.71 -2.61 -0.71
C LEU A 103 0.07 -3.92 -0.24
N MET A 104 0.51 -4.48 0.88
CA MET A 104 -0.12 -5.68 1.46
C MET A 104 -1.58 -5.43 1.87
N ASN A 105 -1.90 -4.28 2.46
CA ASN A 105 -3.28 -3.88 2.72
C ASN A 105 -4.09 -3.70 1.42
N SER A 106 -3.49 -3.09 0.39
CA SER A 106 -4.10 -2.98 -0.93
C SER A 106 -4.45 -4.36 -1.52
N THR A 107 -3.62 -5.38 -1.29
CA THR A 107 -3.91 -6.76 -1.72
C THR A 107 -5.20 -7.30 -1.07
N PHE A 108 -5.39 -7.08 0.23
CA PHE A 108 -6.62 -7.47 0.94
C PHE A 108 -7.84 -6.72 0.41
N THR A 109 -7.77 -5.39 0.44
CA THR A 109 -8.90 -4.53 0.03
C THR A 109 -9.33 -4.76 -1.42
N THR A 110 -8.36 -4.99 -2.31
CA THR A 110 -8.63 -5.28 -3.73
C THR A 110 -9.37 -6.60 -3.90
N LEU A 111 -8.97 -7.66 -3.18
CA LEU A 111 -9.61 -8.96 -3.32
C LEU A 111 -11.01 -8.99 -2.68
N THR A 112 -11.18 -8.34 -1.53
CA THR A 112 -12.48 -8.31 -0.83
C THR A 112 -13.50 -7.40 -1.50
N ALA A 113 -13.08 -6.52 -2.39
CA ALA A 113 -13.96 -5.65 -3.17
C ALA A 113 -13.70 -5.80 -4.68
N LEU A 114 -13.44 -7.03 -5.14
CA LEU A 114 -13.09 -7.30 -6.53
C LEU A 114 -14.31 -7.09 -7.44
N GLU A 115 -14.20 -6.11 -8.33
CA GLU A 115 -15.19 -5.82 -9.36
C GLU A 115 -14.93 -6.64 -10.63
N TYR A 116 -15.98 -7.13 -11.26
CA TYR A 116 -15.91 -7.69 -12.61
C TYR A 116 -16.45 -6.69 -13.64
N VAL A 117 -15.96 -6.81 -14.87
CA VAL A 117 -16.35 -5.94 -15.99
C VAL A 117 -17.51 -6.55 -16.76
N GLU A 118 -17.41 -7.82 -17.11
CA GLU A 118 -18.46 -8.56 -17.81
C GLU A 118 -18.51 -10.03 -17.39
N ILE A 119 -19.68 -10.62 -17.58
CA ILE A 119 -19.87 -12.08 -17.59
C ILE A 119 -19.62 -12.54 -19.02
N VAL A 120 -18.60 -13.38 -19.19
CA VAL A 120 -18.17 -13.90 -20.50
C VAL A 120 -19.04 -15.08 -20.91
N GLU A 121 -19.25 -16.02 -19.98
CA GLU A 121 -20.01 -17.24 -20.22
C GLU A 121 -20.52 -17.79 -18.88
N GLU A 122 -21.84 -17.98 -18.78
CA GLU A 122 -22.47 -18.69 -17.66
C GLU A 122 -22.42 -20.19 -17.91
N ASP A 123 -22.24 -20.99 -16.84
CA ASP A 123 -22.19 -22.46 -16.90
C ASP A 123 -21.24 -23.00 -17.99
N ALA A 124 -20.06 -22.40 -18.13
CA ALA A 124 -19.11 -22.69 -19.19
C ALA A 124 -18.75 -24.19 -19.23
N PRO A 125 -19.03 -24.91 -20.33
CA PRO A 125 -18.79 -26.35 -20.42
C PRO A 125 -17.30 -26.70 -20.53
N ASN A 126 -16.46 -25.71 -20.87
CA ASN A 126 -15.02 -25.85 -20.96
C ASN A 126 -14.35 -24.56 -20.49
N VAL A 127 -13.87 -24.56 -19.25
CA VAL A 127 -13.14 -23.43 -18.65
C VAL A 127 -11.64 -23.42 -19.03
N GLU A 128 -11.14 -24.50 -19.62
CA GLU A 128 -9.73 -24.64 -20.00
C GLU A 128 -9.32 -23.63 -21.08
N LYS A 129 -10.22 -23.28 -22.01
CA LYS A 129 -9.97 -22.25 -23.04
C LYS A 129 -9.66 -20.87 -22.45
N TYR A 130 -10.04 -20.64 -21.19
CA TYR A 130 -9.79 -19.40 -20.46
C TYR A 130 -8.57 -19.52 -19.52
N GLY A 131 -7.91 -20.67 -19.49
CA GLY A 131 -6.83 -20.96 -18.54
C GLY A 131 -7.30 -21.08 -17.09
N LEU A 132 -8.57 -21.42 -16.87
CA LEU A 132 -9.20 -21.45 -15.53
C LEU A 132 -9.23 -22.86 -14.90
N THR A 133 -8.36 -23.77 -15.35
CA THR A 133 -8.19 -25.10 -14.73
C THR A 133 -7.18 -25.06 -13.58
N ALA A 134 -7.25 -26.02 -12.66
CA ALA A 134 -6.40 -26.06 -11.47
C ALA A 134 -4.89 -26.10 -11.75
N ASP A 135 -4.49 -26.61 -12.92
CA ASP A 135 -3.11 -26.71 -13.40
C ASP A 135 -2.65 -25.49 -14.22
N LYS A 136 -3.57 -24.56 -14.56
CA LYS A 136 -3.28 -23.40 -15.42
C LYS A 136 -3.58 -22.05 -14.78
N ALA A 137 -4.51 -22.01 -13.83
CA ALA A 137 -4.92 -20.77 -13.19
C ALA A 137 -4.05 -20.45 -11.97
N ALA A 138 -3.72 -19.18 -11.78
CA ALA A 138 -3.28 -18.71 -10.48
C ALA A 138 -4.47 -18.79 -9.50
N ARG A 139 -4.22 -19.31 -8.30
CA ARG A 139 -5.22 -19.53 -7.27
C ARG A 139 -4.99 -18.55 -6.13
N ILE A 140 -5.94 -17.66 -5.90
CA ILE A 140 -5.90 -16.65 -4.85
C ILE A 140 -6.96 -17.00 -3.81
N THR A 141 -6.53 -17.34 -2.60
CA THR A 141 -7.40 -17.77 -1.49
C THR A 141 -7.46 -16.71 -0.39
N LEU A 142 -8.68 -16.31 -0.01
CA LEU A 142 -8.97 -15.58 1.22
C LEU A 142 -9.34 -16.55 2.34
N ILE A 143 -8.57 -16.53 3.43
CA ILE A 143 -8.80 -17.34 4.63
C ILE A 143 -9.33 -16.44 5.76
N PRO A 144 -10.53 -16.71 6.30
CA PRO A 144 -11.14 -15.90 7.35
C PRO A 144 -10.43 -16.06 8.70
N TYR A 145 -10.53 -15.08 9.60
CA TYR A 145 -10.14 -15.26 11.01
C TYR A 145 -11.03 -16.29 11.72
N ASP A 146 -12.31 -16.27 11.38
CA ASP A 146 -13.36 -17.09 11.99
C ASP A 146 -14.14 -17.79 10.89
N SER A 147 -13.80 -19.05 10.64
CA SER A 147 -14.44 -19.86 9.59
C SER A 147 -15.88 -20.24 9.91
N GLU A 148 -16.36 -20.03 11.14
CA GLU A 148 -17.76 -20.25 11.49
C GLU A 148 -18.64 -19.06 11.06
N LYS A 149 -18.07 -17.86 10.97
CA LYS A 149 -18.78 -16.62 10.58
C LYS A 149 -18.61 -16.26 9.13
N THR A 150 -17.40 -16.42 8.61
CA THR A 150 -17.02 -15.98 7.27
C THR A 150 -16.50 -17.17 6.48
N SER A 151 -16.94 -17.31 5.23
CA SER A 151 -16.50 -18.39 4.37
C SER A 151 -15.17 -18.08 3.70
N ARG A 152 -14.35 -19.13 3.49
CA ARG A 152 -13.20 -19.09 2.59
C ARG A 152 -13.68 -18.70 1.18
N LYS A 153 -12.94 -17.82 0.51
CA LYS A 153 -13.14 -17.51 -0.91
C LYS A 153 -11.90 -17.92 -1.71
N VAL A 154 -12.11 -18.41 -2.92
CA VAL A 154 -11.02 -18.78 -3.82
C VAL A 154 -11.34 -18.22 -5.19
N LEU A 155 -10.47 -17.34 -5.67
CA LEU A 155 -10.49 -16.81 -7.02
C LEU A 155 -9.49 -17.59 -7.87
N LEU A 156 -9.93 -18.05 -9.03
CA LEU A 156 -9.08 -18.57 -10.09
C LEU A 156 -8.86 -17.45 -11.10
N LEU A 157 -7.60 -17.16 -11.39
CA LEU A 157 -7.17 -16.16 -12.37
C LEU A 157 -6.48 -16.86 -13.53
N GLY A 158 -7.08 -16.74 -14.71
CA GLY A 158 -6.67 -17.45 -15.91
C GLY A 158 -5.85 -16.57 -16.85
N SER A 159 -6.05 -16.83 -18.15
CA SER A 159 -5.32 -16.16 -19.22
C SER A 159 -5.70 -14.69 -19.35
N LYS A 160 -4.74 -13.87 -19.80
CA LYS A 160 -5.01 -12.50 -20.22
C LYS A 160 -5.87 -12.52 -21.49
N TYR A 161 -6.86 -11.63 -21.57
CA TYR A 161 -7.66 -11.44 -22.77
C TYR A 161 -6.81 -10.77 -23.87
N GLU A 162 -6.79 -11.32 -25.09
CA GLU A 162 -5.82 -10.93 -26.12
C GLU A 162 -6.00 -9.51 -26.67
N LEU A 163 -7.22 -8.96 -26.62
CA LEU A 163 -7.57 -7.69 -27.28
C LEU A 163 -7.75 -6.50 -26.32
N ASP A 164 -7.91 -6.75 -25.02
CA ASP A 164 -8.11 -5.70 -24.01
C ASP A 164 -7.28 -5.97 -22.75
N ASP A 165 -7.22 -4.98 -21.86
CA ASP A 165 -6.46 -5.07 -20.61
C ASP A 165 -7.24 -5.79 -19.50
N TYR A 166 -7.75 -7.00 -19.78
CA TYR A 166 -8.51 -7.83 -18.85
C TYR A 166 -7.90 -9.22 -18.64
N TYR A 167 -8.26 -9.86 -17.53
CA TYR A 167 -8.00 -11.27 -17.24
C TYR A 167 -9.32 -12.02 -17.06
N TYR A 168 -9.37 -13.26 -17.53
CA TYR A 168 -10.45 -14.17 -17.17
C TYR A 168 -10.34 -14.61 -15.73
N VAL A 169 -11.46 -14.60 -15.01
CA VAL A 169 -11.52 -15.03 -13.61
C VAL A 169 -12.78 -15.84 -13.33
N MET A 170 -12.74 -16.65 -12.27
CA MET A 170 -13.86 -17.47 -11.81
C MET A 170 -13.72 -17.76 -10.32
N LEU A 171 -14.82 -17.91 -9.59
CA LEU A 171 -14.80 -18.42 -8.23
C LEU A 171 -14.69 -19.95 -8.24
N GLU A 172 -13.88 -20.52 -7.37
CA GLU A 172 -13.72 -21.97 -7.31
C GLU A 172 -15.05 -22.67 -6.99
N GLY A 173 -15.36 -23.71 -7.75
CA GLY A 173 -16.59 -24.50 -7.60
C GLY A 173 -17.77 -23.96 -8.41
N GLU A 174 -17.61 -22.81 -9.05
CA GLU A 174 -18.54 -22.25 -10.04
C GLU A 174 -18.03 -22.52 -11.46
N ASN A 175 -18.89 -22.31 -12.46
CA ASN A 175 -18.56 -22.40 -13.88
C ASN A 175 -18.88 -21.11 -14.66
N THR A 176 -19.19 -20.01 -13.95
CA THR A 176 -19.41 -18.72 -14.59
C THR A 176 -18.08 -18.00 -14.73
N VAL A 177 -17.75 -17.62 -15.97
CA VAL A 177 -16.50 -16.95 -16.32
C VAL A 177 -16.75 -15.46 -16.43
N TYR A 178 -15.92 -14.68 -15.76
CA TYR A 178 -15.96 -13.23 -15.75
C TYR A 178 -14.66 -12.65 -16.31
N THR A 179 -14.65 -11.35 -16.59
CA THR A 179 -13.41 -10.59 -16.76
C THR A 179 -13.20 -9.57 -15.65
N CYS A 180 -11.94 -9.36 -15.28
CA CYS A 180 -11.49 -8.27 -14.41
C CYS A 180 -10.43 -7.43 -15.11
N LYS A 181 -10.36 -6.13 -14.80
CA LYS A 181 -9.27 -5.25 -15.25
C LYS A 181 -7.93 -5.75 -14.76
N SER A 182 -6.92 -5.73 -15.63
CA SER A 182 -5.53 -6.06 -15.26
C SER A 182 -5.06 -5.20 -14.08
N SER A 183 -5.43 -3.92 -14.05
CA SER A 183 -5.12 -3.03 -12.92
C SER A 183 -5.63 -3.52 -11.56
N ALA A 184 -6.72 -4.30 -11.52
CA ALA A 184 -7.28 -4.85 -10.29
C ALA A 184 -6.57 -6.14 -9.87
N VAL A 185 -6.02 -6.91 -10.81
CA VAL A 185 -5.46 -8.24 -10.50
C VAL A 185 -3.94 -8.32 -10.58
N ASN A 186 -3.27 -7.31 -11.15
CA ASN A 186 -1.81 -7.27 -11.30
C ASN A 186 -1.06 -7.33 -9.95
N ILE A 187 -1.69 -6.88 -8.86
CA ILE A 187 -1.11 -6.99 -7.52
C ILE A 187 -0.89 -8.45 -7.09
N PHE A 188 -1.66 -9.39 -7.66
CA PHE A 188 -1.49 -10.83 -7.47
C PHE A 188 -0.63 -11.47 -8.57
N LEU A 189 -0.01 -10.71 -9.46
CA LEU A 189 0.81 -11.26 -10.56
C LEU A 189 2.30 -10.94 -10.40
N GLY A 190 2.63 -9.91 -9.62
CA GLY A 190 4.01 -9.45 -9.46
C GLY A 190 4.85 -10.17 -8.40
N GLY A 191 4.28 -11.15 -7.70
CA GLY A 191 4.96 -11.92 -6.65
C GLY A 191 5.55 -11.06 -5.51
N SER A 192 6.54 -11.60 -4.78
CA SER A 192 7.22 -10.92 -3.67
C SER A 192 7.80 -9.56 -4.04
N LYS A 193 8.46 -9.44 -5.20
CA LYS A 193 9.09 -8.19 -5.66
C LYS A 193 8.12 -7.02 -5.76
N SER A 194 6.88 -7.28 -6.16
CA SER A 194 5.84 -6.25 -6.31
C SER A 194 5.33 -5.68 -4.98
N LEU A 195 5.62 -6.35 -3.87
CA LEU A 195 5.18 -5.96 -2.53
C LEU A 195 6.33 -5.43 -1.65
N ARG A 196 7.54 -5.33 -2.21
CA ARG A 196 8.74 -4.80 -1.51
C ARG A 196 8.49 -3.39 -1.00
N ASP A 197 9.03 -3.10 0.19
CA ASP A 197 9.24 -1.72 0.59
C ASP A 197 10.43 -1.17 -0.18
N LEU A 198 10.17 -0.15 -1.00
CA LEU A 198 11.17 0.46 -1.87
C LEU A 198 11.85 1.68 -1.22
N ASN A 199 11.53 1.99 0.03
CA ASN A 199 12.27 2.99 0.80
C ASN A 199 13.67 2.45 1.11
N LEU A 200 14.70 3.01 0.45
CA LEU A 200 16.10 2.61 0.67
C LEU A 200 16.64 3.15 1.99
N ILE A 201 16.10 4.29 2.42
CA ILE A 201 16.38 4.91 3.71
C ILE A 201 15.05 4.94 4.46
N PRO A 202 14.99 4.41 5.70
CA PRO A 202 13.78 4.50 6.51
C PRO A 202 13.33 5.96 6.62
N SER A 203 12.03 6.20 6.60
CA SER A 203 11.53 7.56 6.83
C SER A 203 12.09 8.10 8.14
N LEU A 204 12.95 9.11 8.02
CA LEU A 204 13.52 9.82 9.16
C LEU A 204 12.48 10.74 9.81
N GLY A 205 11.30 10.88 9.20
CA GLY A 205 10.20 11.74 9.63
C GLY A 205 10.62 13.21 9.79
N GLU A 206 9.95 13.93 10.68
CA GLU A 206 10.45 15.21 11.22
C GLU A 206 11.69 15.02 12.12
N ASN A 207 12.10 13.77 12.34
CA ASN A 207 13.08 13.35 13.32
C ASN A 207 14.49 13.17 12.74
N PHE A 208 14.91 14.07 11.84
CA PHE A 208 16.35 14.30 11.62
C PHE A 208 17.09 14.61 12.94
N ILE A 209 16.33 14.97 14.00
CA ILE A 209 16.79 15.06 15.39
C ILE A 209 17.58 13.83 15.86
N ASN A 210 17.26 12.64 15.36
CA ASN A 210 17.88 11.39 15.77
C ASN A 210 19.12 11.03 14.94
N LEU A 211 19.37 11.73 13.82
CA LEU A 211 20.61 11.57 13.07
C LEU A 211 21.73 12.31 13.78
N LYS A 212 22.64 11.55 14.38
CA LYS A 212 23.80 12.11 15.07
C LYS A 212 24.89 12.55 14.11
N ASN A 213 25.23 11.71 13.13
CA ASN A 213 26.33 11.92 12.21
C ASN A 213 25.91 11.56 10.79
N ILE A 214 26.32 12.38 9.83
CA ILE A 214 26.19 12.11 8.40
C ILE A 214 27.56 12.24 7.78
N ARG A 215 27.97 11.23 7.01
CA ARG A 215 29.22 11.21 6.26
C ARG A 215 28.92 10.78 4.83
N MET A 216 29.29 11.63 3.89
CA MET A 216 29.17 11.39 2.46
C MET A 216 30.57 11.39 1.86
N GLU A 217 30.93 10.31 1.19
CA GLU A 217 32.19 10.17 0.47
C GLU A 217 31.90 10.27 -1.03
N ARG A 218 32.70 11.06 -1.73
CA ARG A 218 32.60 11.22 -3.18
C ARG A 218 33.58 10.29 -3.89
N PRO A 219 33.34 9.97 -5.18
CA PRO A 219 34.26 9.15 -5.97
C PRO A 219 35.69 9.71 -6.09
N ASP A 220 35.87 11.02 -5.89
CA ASP A 220 37.19 11.67 -5.88
C ASP A 220 37.94 11.54 -4.53
N GLY A 221 37.35 10.83 -3.56
CA GLY A 221 37.86 10.64 -2.21
C GLY A 221 37.60 11.83 -1.27
N SER A 222 36.93 12.89 -1.74
CA SER A 222 36.53 13.99 -0.85
C SER A 222 35.37 13.56 0.05
N VAL A 223 35.41 14.02 1.29
CA VAL A 223 34.39 13.70 2.29
C VAL A 223 33.72 14.97 2.76
N ILE A 224 32.40 14.89 2.88
CA ILE A 224 31.60 15.84 3.64
C ILE A 224 31.02 15.10 4.83
N SER A 225 31.30 15.60 6.03
CA SER A 225 30.67 15.06 7.23
C SER A 225 30.22 16.16 8.15
N PHE A 226 29.07 15.96 8.78
CA PHE A 226 28.54 16.84 9.79
C PHE A 226 27.84 16.05 10.87
N GLU A 227 27.82 16.62 12.06
CA GLU A 227 27.11 16.08 13.21
C GLU A 227 26.07 17.07 13.69
N ARG A 228 25.02 16.53 14.30
CA ARG A 228 24.02 17.31 15.00
C ARG A 228 24.46 17.54 16.43
N LEU A 229 24.43 18.79 16.87
CA LEU A 229 24.78 19.17 18.24
C LEU A 229 23.77 18.58 19.23
N SER A 230 24.24 18.21 20.42
CA SER A 230 23.36 17.72 21.48
C SER A 230 22.47 18.83 22.04
N SER A 231 21.39 18.45 22.71
CA SER A 231 20.51 19.41 23.38
C SER A 231 21.25 20.22 24.45
N GLU A 232 22.26 19.64 25.11
CA GLU A 232 23.12 20.35 26.06
C GLU A 232 24.00 21.38 25.35
N GLU A 233 24.67 20.99 24.25
CA GLU A 233 25.52 21.90 23.46
C GLU A 233 24.71 23.10 22.92
N LEU A 234 23.46 22.87 22.49
CA LEU A 234 22.57 23.93 22.00
C LEU A 234 22.11 24.89 23.10
N GLN A 235 22.02 24.43 24.36
CA GLN A 235 21.61 25.26 25.50
C GLN A 235 22.77 26.06 26.10
N GLU A 236 23.98 25.52 26.09
CA GLU A 236 25.18 26.19 26.62
C GLU A 236 25.65 27.34 25.71
N MET A 237 25.29 27.31 24.43
CA MET A 237 25.79 28.24 23.42
C MET A 237 24.73 29.28 23.04
N SER A 238 24.52 30.29 23.88
CA SER A 238 23.46 31.32 23.76
C SER A 238 23.48 32.17 22.48
N GLU A 239 24.47 32.03 21.59
CA GLU A 239 24.67 32.85 20.39
C GLU A 239 24.81 32.05 19.07
N ILE A 240 24.71 30.71 19.10
CA ILE A 240 24.84 29.89 17.88
C ILE A 240 23.45 29.57 17.30
N TYR A 241 23.26 29.96 16.04
CA TYR A 241 22.03 29.77 15.27
C TYR A 241 22.01 28.47 14.45
N SER A 242 22.95 27.55 14.68
CA SER A 242 23.02 26.29 13.94
C SER A 242 22.93 25.07 14.83
N SER A 243 22.11 24.12 14.40
CA SER A 243 21.94 22.80 15.00
C SER A 243 23.04 21.81 14.58
N TYR A 244 23.92 22.19 13.65
CA TYR A 244 24.86 21.27 13.01
C TYR A 244 26.29 21.81 13.01
N ARG A 245 27.26 20.90 13.18
CA ARG A 245 28.69 21.16 13.04
C ARG A 245 29.24 20.36 11.87
N LEU A 246 29.78 21.06 10.87
CA LEU A 246 30.59 20.46 9.82
C LEU A 246 31.92 19.98 10.41
N LEU A 247 32.29 18.73 10.11
CA LEU A 247 33.53 18.10 10.55
C LEU A 247 34.55 18.05 9.40
N GLU A 248 34.07 17.75 8.19
CA GLU A 248 34.88 17.73 6.96
C GLU A 248 34.22 18.50 5.82
N PRO A 249 35.00 19.20 4.96
CA PRO A 249 36.47 19.17 4.87
C PRO A 249 37.20 20.04 5.91
N TYR A 250 36.49 20.90 6.65
CA TYR A 250 37.04 21.66 7.77
C TYR A 250 35.95 21.90 8.82
N ALA A 251 36.38 22.09 10.07
CA ALA A 251 35.47 22.32 11.19
C ALA A 251 34.81 23.70 11.08
N ALA A 252 33.47 23.72 11.02
CA ALA A 252 32.67 24.94 10.98
C ALA A 252 31.24 24.69 11.47
N TYR A 253 30.51 25.76 11.82
CA TYR A 253 29.06 25.64 12.00
C TYR A 253 28.37 25.55 10.65
N GLY A 254 27.42 24.62 10.57
CA GLY A 254 26.61 24.41 9.38
C GLY A 254 25.62 25.56 9.16
N ASN A 255 25.03 25.59 7.97
CA ASN A 255 23.80 26.34 7.75
C ASN A 255 22.65 25.33 7.80
N ASP A 256 21.76 25.47 8.78
CA ASP A 256 20.68 24.52 9.03
C ASP A 256 19.75 24.35 7.83
N THR A 257 19.44 25.44 7.13
CA THR A 257 18.63 25.41 5.90
C THR A 257 19.34 24.61 4.81
N TYR A 258 20.62 24.88 4.54
CA TYR A 258 21.34 24.15 3.49
C TYR A 258 21.58 22.69 3.82
N ILE A 259 21.81 22.34 5.08
CA ILE A 259 21.95 20.94 5.49
C ILE A 259 20.60 20.22 5.38
N SER A 260 19.53 20.85 5.87
CA SER A 260 18.19 20.25 5.85
C SER A 260 17.67 20.10 4.42
N ASP A 261 17.68 21.17 3.63
CA ASP A 261 17.10 21.17 2.29
C ASP A 261 18.04 20.53 1.26
N GLY A 262 19.36 20.65 1.45
CA GLY A 262 20.35 20.20 0.48
C GLY A 262 20.86 18.78 0.70
N VAL A 263 20.74 18.22 1.91
CA VAL A 263 21.25 16.88 2.24
C VAL A 263 20.16 16.00 2.83
N LEU A 264 19.54 16.42 3.93
CA LEU A 264 18.62 15.59 4.69
C LEU A 264 17.32 15.29 3.93
N SER A 265 16.71 16.32 3.35
CA SER A 265 15.46 16.19 2.59
C SER A 265 15.66 15.31 1.35
N PRO A 266 16.68 15.52 0.49
CA PRO A 266 16.95 14.62 -0.63
C PRO A 266 17.19 13.18 -0.21
N LEU A 267 18.00 12.94 0.84
CA LEU A 267 18.25 11.58 1.37
C LEU A 267 16.94 10.90 1.81
N SER A 268 16.05 11.62 2.49
CA SER A 268 14.76 11.07 2.92
C SER A 268 13.80 10.74 1.77
N GLN A 269 14.07 11.25 0.57
CA GLN A 269 13.27 11.02 -0.64
C GLN A 269 13.87 9.95 -1.56
N VAL A 270 15.03 9.38 -1.21
CA VAL A 270 15.64 8.31 -1.99
C VAL A 270 14.82 7.04 -1.83
N MET A 271 14.10 6.71 -2.90
CA MET A 271 13.34 5.46 -3.01
C MET A 271 13.77 4.74 -4.28
N ALA A 272 13.77 3.40 -4.22
CA ALA A 272 13.86 2.60 -5.42
C ALA A 272 12.55 2.72 -6.23
N VAL A 273 12.65 2.57 -7.54
CA VAL A 273 11.48 2.50 -8.43
C VAL A 273 10.96 1.07 -8.51
N GLU A 274 11.86 0.08 -8.47
CA GLU A 274 11.53 -1.34 -8.54
C GLU A 274 12.67 -2.18 -7.92
N ALA A 275 12.34 -3.40 -7.51
CA ALA A 275 13.33 -4.43 -7.18
C ALA A 275 13.62 -5.27 -8.43
N VAL A 276 14.85 -5.20 -8.94
CA VAL A 276 15.25 -5.87 -10.19
C VAL A 276 15.63 -7.33 -9.94
N GLU A 277 16.57 -7.56 -9.03
CA GLU A 277 17.10 -8.89 -8.72
C GLU A 277 17.35 -9.03 -7.20
N ASP A 278 17.02 -10.21 -6.67
CA ASP A 278 17.22 -10.55 -5.27
C ASP A 278 18.54 -11.32 -5.10
N ARG A 279 19.23 -11.09 -3.97
CA ARG A 279 20.47 -11.80 -3.59
C ARG A 279 21.52 -11.84 -4.71
N VAL A 280 21.65 -10.74 -5.45
CA VAL A 280 22.63 -10.56 -6.53
C VAL A 280 24.03 -10.93 -6.04
N LYS A 281 24.65 -11.93 -6.70
CA LYS A 281 26.02 -12.37 -6.36
C LYS A 281 27.09 -11.51 -7.01
N ASP A 282 26.78 -10.94 -8.17
CA ASP A 282 27.69 -10.09 -8.94
C ASP A 282 27.10 -8.69 -9.13
N LEU A 283 27.58 -7.75 -8.32
CA LEU A 283 27.13 -6.36 -8.35
C LEU A 283 27.74 -5.55 -9.50
N SER A 284 28.73 -6.09 -10.22
CA SER A 284 29.44 -5.35 -11.28
C SER A 284 28.54 -5.04 -12.48
N GLY A 285 27.57 -5.91 -12.77
CA GLY A 285 26.55 -5.67 -13.79
C GLY A 285 25.68 -4.44 -13.53
N TYR A 286 25.61 -4.00 -12.28
CA TYR A 286 24.87 -2.82 -11.82
C TYR A 286 25.78 -1.62 -11.51
N GLY A 287 27.10 -1.77 -11.66
CA GLY A 287 28.07 -0.76 -11.26
C GLY A 287 28.14 -0.53 -9.73
N LEU A 288 27.73 -1.52 -8.94
CA LEU A 288 27.71 -1.47 -7.47
C LEU A 288 28.83 -2.30 -6.82
N ASP A 289 29.80 -2.78 -7.61
CA ASP A 289 30.96 -3.55 -7.13
C ASP A 289 32.06 -2.69 -6.50
N LYS A 290 31.95 -1.36 -6.63
CA LYS A 290 32.90 -0.37 -6.10
C LYS A 290 32.15 0.81 -5.46
N PRO A 291 31.58 0.61 -4.26
CA PRO A 291 30.85 1.66 -3.54
C PRO A 291 31.75 2.84 -3.16
#